data_AF-A0A353IMW2-F1
#
_entry.id   AF-A0A353IMW2-F1
#
_cell.length_a   1.000
_cell.length_b   1.000
_cell.length_c   1.000
_cell.angle_alpha   90.00
_cell.angle_beta   90.00
_cell.angle_gamma   90.00
#
_symmetry.space_group_name_H-M   'P 1'
#
loop_
_entity.id
_entity.type
_entity.pdbx_description
1 polymer ?
#
loop_
_entity_poly.entity_id
_entity_poly.type
_entity_poly.pdbx_seq_one_letter_code
_entity_poly.pdbx_strand_id
1 'polypeptide(L)'
;MSGTKARIELANPANGAYAADVLIPNKKGLHARASAQFVRTAGDYTAEVKVSREGQTVGGTSIMGLMMLAAGQGHFIHIEASGENAKAAIQALVALVEDGFGEED
;
A
#
# COMPACT_ATOMS: atom_id res chain seq x y z
N MET A 1 16.29 11.87 9.45
CA MET A 1 15.11 11.40 10.20
C MET A 1 15.12 9.90 10.13
N SER A 2 15.21 9.21 11.26
CA SER A 2 15.14 7.74 11.31
C SER A 2 13.72 7.33 10.94
N GLY A 3 13.46 7.11 9.64
CA GLY A 3 12.17 6.62 9.16
C GLY A 3 11.97 5.22 9.69
N THR A 4 11.12 5.08 10.71
CA THR A 4 10.73 3.78 11.20
C THR A 4 10.06 3.03 10.06
N LYS A 5 10.66 1.93 9.61
CA LYS A 5 10.02 1.05 8.61
C LYS A 5 8.69 0.54 9.15
N ALA A 6 7.67 0.54 8.32
CA ALA A 6 6.38 -0.04 8.61
C ALA A 6 6.56 -1.50 9.02
N ARG A 7 5.94 -1.87 10.14
CA ARG A 7 5.98 -3.24 10.63
C ARG A 7 4.94 -4.05 9.88
N ILE A 8 5.40 -5.09 9.17
CA ILE A 8 4.52 -6.08 8.55
C ILE A 8 4.20 -7.16 9.57
N GLU A 9 2.92 -7.48 9.71
CA GLU A 9 2.44 -8.52 10.61
C GLU A 9 1.53 -9.51 9.90
N LEU A 10 1.43 -10.72 10.46
CA LEU A 10 0.46 -11.73 10.04
C LEU A 10 -0.90 -11.34 10.64
N ALA A 11 -1.73 -10.69 9.84
CA ALA A 11 -3.01 -10.15 10.27
C ALA A 11 -4.06 -11.24 10.50
N ASN A 12 -4.08 -12.25 9.63
CA ASN A 12 -5.00 -13.37 9.76
C ASN A 12 -4.37 -14.68 9.23
N PRO A 13 -4.03 -15.63 10.13
CA PRO A 13 -3.47 -16.91 9.72
C PRO A 13 -4.41 -17.78 8.88
N ALA A 14 -5.73 -17.63 9.02
CA ALA A 14 -6.72 -18.51 8.38
C ALA A 14 -6.80 -18.29 6.86
N ASN A 15 -6.55 -17.07 6.38
CA ASN A 15 -6.48 -16.73 4.96
C ASN A 15 -5.06 -16.33 4.50
N GLY A 16 -4.06 -16.52 5.37
CA GLY A 16 -2.67 -16.13 5.11
C GLY A 16 -2.48 -14.63 4.90
N ALA A 17 -3.33 -13.78 5.49
CA ALA A 17 -3.25 -12.34 5.29
C ALA A 17 -2.12 -11.70 6.10
N TYR A 18 -1.44 -10.76 5.45
CA TYR A 18 -0.46 -9.87 6.06
C TYR A 18 -0.92 -8.43 5.92
N ALA A 19 -0.61 -7.60 6.92
CA ALA A 19 -0.96 -6.19 6.89
C ALA A 19 0.18 -5.30 7.41
N ALA A 20 0.11 -4.04 7.03
CA ALA A 20 1.00 -2.98 7.52
C ALA A 20 0.31 -1.60 7.42
N ASP A 21 0.54 -0.75 8.42
CA ASP A 21 0.25 0.68 8.33
C ASP A 21 1.49 1.41 7.82
N VAL A 22 1.34 2.16 6.71
CA VAL A 22 2.47 2.81 6.02
C VAL A 22 2.20 4.29 5.86
N LEU A 23 3.21 5.11 6.20
CA LEU A 23 3.19 6.55 6.01
C LEU A 23 3.41 6.89 4.52
N ILE A 24 2.62 7.79 3.97
CA ILE A 24 2.81 8.36 2.63
C ILE A 24 3.86 9.49 2.70
N PRO A 25 5.07 9.33 2.13
CA PRO A 25 6.13 10.33 2.29
C PRO A 25 6.17 11.35 1.16
N ASN A 26 5.70 11.00 -0.05
CA ASN A 26 5.81 11.83 -1.24
C ASN A 26 4.80 13.00 -1.23
N LYS A 27 5.23 14.17 -1.71
CA LYS A 27 4.47 15.44 -1.63
C LYS A 27 3.04 15.36 -2.17
N LYS A 28 2.82 14.65 -3.27
CA LYS A 28 1.50 14.60 -3.95
C LYS A 28 0.62 13.45 -3.48
N GLY A 29 1.13 12.59 -2.59
CA GLY A 29 0.46 11.39 -2.11
C GLY A 29 0.02 10.43 -3.21
N LEU A 30 -1.11 9.74 -3.00
CA LEU A 30 -1.72 8.79 -3.95
C LEU A 30 -2.38 9.44 -5.17
N HIS A 31 -1.71 10.42 -5.80
CA HIS A 31 -2.09 10.93 -7.11
C HIS A 31 -1.92 9.88 -8.23
N ALA A 32 -2.27 10.24 -9.48
CA ALA A 32 -2.28 9.32 -10.62
C ALA A 32 -0.99 8.51 -10.82
N ARG A 33 0.20 9.14 -10.75
CA ARG A 33 1.48 8.43 -11.00
C ARG A 33 1.80 7.42 -9.89
N ALA A 34 1.69 7.83 -8.62
CA ALA A 34 1.93 6.98 -7.46
C ALA A 34 0.91 5.81 -7.44
N SER A 35 -0.38 6.11 -7.65
CA SER A 35 -1.43 5.11 -7.74
C SER A 35 -1.20 4.12 -8.89
N ALA A 36 -0.70 4.58 -10.05
CA ALA A 36 -0.36 3.68 -11.14
C ALA A 36 0.82 2.75 -10.81
N GLN A 37 1.83 3.24 -10.08
CA GLN A 37 2.94 2.40 -9.59
C GLN A 37 2.47 1.37 -8.58
N PHE A 38 1.59 1.77 -7.65
CA PHE A 38 0.99 0.88 -6.67
C PHE A 38 0.20 -0.24 -7.36
N VAL A 39 -0.69 0.12 -8.31
CA VAL A 39 -1.50 -0.85 -9.07
C VAL A 39 -0.62 -1.82 -9.85
N ARG A 40 0.44 -1.34 -10.52
CA ARG A 40 1.38 -2.23 -11.21
C ARG A 40 2.03 -3.22 -10.26
N THR A 41 2.57 -2.72 -9.14
CA THR A 41 3.23 -3.56 -8.14
C THR A 41 2.27 -4.57 -7.51
N ALA A 42 1.04 -4.17 -7.20
CA ALA A 42 0.02 -5.08 -6.70
C ALA A 42 -0.38 -6.14 -7.73
N GLY A 43 -0.42 -5.76 -9.02
CA GLY A 43 -0.75 -6.64 -10.14
C GLY A 43 0.31 -7.69 -10.49
N ASP A 44 1.53 -7.56 -9.97
CA ASP A 44 2.59 -8.58 -10.14
C ASP A 44 2.35 -9.83 -9.26
N TYR A 45 1.32 -9.80 -8.41
CA TYR A 45 0.99 -10.88 -7.47
C TYR A 45 -0.44 -11.38 -7.66
N THR A 46 -0.67 -12.64 -7.29
CA THR A 46 -1.99 -13.26 -7.23
C THR A 46 -2.76 -12.96 -5.93
N ALA A 47 -2.11 -12.28 -4.97
CA ALA A 47 -2.71 -11.88 -3.71
C ALA A 47 -3.85 -10.88 -3.91
N GLU A 48 -4.94 -11.02 -3.13
CA GLU A 48 -5.94 -9.96 -3.02
C GLU A 48 -5.37 -8.84 -2.15
N VAL A 49 -5.29 -7.62 -2.70
CA VAL A 49 -4.79 -6.45 -1.99
C VAL A 49 -5.93 -5.47 -1.71
N LYS A 50 -6.05 -5.05 -0.46
CA LYS A 50 -6.94 -3.98 0.00
C LYS A 50 -6.14 -2.84 0.59
N VAL A 51 -6.61 -1.62 0.36
CA VAL A 51 -6.02 -0.40 0.91
C VAL A 51 -7.12 0.40 1.59
N SER A 52 -6.88 0.80 2.84
CA SER A 52 -7.85 1.50 3.66
C SER A 52 -7.28 2.79 4.25
N ARG A 53 -8.15 3.81 4.35
CA ARG A 53 -7.88 5.07 5.06
C ARG A 53 -9.21 5.65 5.54
N GLU A 54 -9.27 6.10 6.79
CA GLU A 54 -10.42 6.84 7.34
C GLU A 54 -11.79 6.18 7.10
N GLY A 55 -11.86 4.85 7.27
CA GLY A 55 -13.10 4.08 7.09
C GLY A 55 -13.46 3.75 5.63
N GLN A 56 -12.73 4.27 4.65
CA GLN A 56 -12.85 3.86 3.25
C GLN A 56 -11.86 2.73 2.93
N THR A 57 -12.30 1.73 2.18
CA THR A 57 -11.47 0.61 1.69
C THR A 57 -11.67 0.43 0.20
N VAL A 58 -10.56 0.24 -0.52
CA VAL A 58 -10.56 0.02 -1.99
C VAL A 58 -9.64 -1.15 -2.34
N GLY A 59 -9.81 -1.71 -3.54
CA GLY A 59 -8.89 -2.71 -4.08
C GLY A 59 -7.57 -2.08 -4.51
N GLY A 60 -6.45 -2.74 -4.20
CA GLY A 60 -5.10 -2.29 -4.53
C GLY A 60 -4.77 -2.24 -6.03
N THR A 61 -5.62 -2.85 -6.86
CA THR A 61 -5.52 -2.81 -8.33
C THR A 61 -6.44 -1.77 -8.99
N SER A 62 -7.19 -0.99 -8.20
CA SER A 62 -8.05 0.09 -8.70
C SER A 62 -7.34 1.43 -8.60
N ILE A 63 -6.79 1.92 -9.71
CA ILE A 63 -6.13 3.23 -9.77
C ILE A 63 -7.06 4.36 -9.31
N MET A 64 -8.33 4.32 -9.75
CA MET A 64 -9.34 5.30 -9.34
C MET A 64 -9.68 5.16 -7.87
N GLY A 65 -9.80 3.93 -7.35
CA GLY A 65 -10.03 3.67 -5.94
C GLY A 65 -8.94 4.28 -5.06
N LEU A 66 -7.67 4.06 -5.41
CA LEU A 66 -6.53 4.60 -4.66
C LEU A 66 -6.52 6.14 -4.67
N MET A 67 -6.78 6.77 -5.81
CA MET A 67 -6.88 8.23 -5.88
C MET A 67 -8.03 8.78 -5.02
N MET A 68 -9.17 8.06 -4.95
CA MET A 68 -10.32 8.43 -4.13
C MET A 68 -10.08 8.27 -2.62
N LEU A 69 -9.04 7.55 -2.19
CA LEU A 69 -8.66 7.52 -0.76
C LEU A 69 -8.12 8.87 -0.27
N ALA A 70 -7.75 9.79 -1.17
CA ALA A 70 -7.23 11.12 -0.84
C ALA A 70 -6.05 11.07 0.17
N ALA A 71 -5.21 10.03 0.10
CA ALA A 71 -4.06 9.86 0.98
C ALA A 71 -2.91 10.77 0.53
N GLY A 72 -2.81 11.96 1.13
CA GLY A 72 -1.72 12.91 0.93
C GLY A 72 -0.48 12.61 1.78
N GLN A 73 0.55 13.43 1.60
CA GLN A 73 1.77 13.37 2.42
C GLN A 73 1.45 13.44 3.91
N GLY A 74 2.09 12.59 4.71
CA GLY A 74 1.90 12.55 6.15
C GLY A 74 0.70 11.70 6.61
N HIS A 75 -0.17 11.28 5.70
CA HIS A 75 -1.23 10.33 6.03
C HIS A 75 -0.69 8.91 6.11
N PHE A 76 -1.34 8.09 6.94
CA PHE A 76 -1.16 6.65 6.92
C PHE A 76 -2.23 5.99 6.03
N ILE A 77 -1.83 4.94 5.34
CA ILE A 77 -2.71 3.97 4.72
C ILE A 77 -2.50 2.62 5.39
N HIS A 78 -3.58 1.86 5.53
CA HIS A 78 -3.54 0.46 5.92
C HIS A 78 -3.54 -0.40 4.66
N ILE A 79 -2.55 -1.27 4.49
CA ILE A 79 -2.48 -2.20 3.36
C ILE A 79 -2.64 -3.61 3.92
N GLU A 80 -3.59 -4.37 3.36
CA GLU A 80 -3.77 -5.79 3.63
C GLU A 80 -3.59 -6.58 2.33
N ALA A 81 -2.80 -7.64 2.37
CA ALA A 81 -2.65 -8.60 1.28
C ALA A 81 -3.01 -9.99 1.80
N SER A 82 -3.83 -10.75 1.07
CA SER A 82 -4.26 -12.10 1.45
C SER A 82 -4.21 -13.08 0.28
N GLY A 83 -4.13 -14.38 0.60
CA GLY A 83 -3.98 -15.43 -0.40
C GLY A 83 -2.53 -15.73 -0.78
N GLU A 84 -2.34 -16.29 -1.97
CA GLU A 84 -1.02 -16.72 -2.44
C GLU A 84 -0.07 -15.52 -2.61
N ASN A 85 1.20 -15.68 -2.21
CA ASN A 85 2.21 -14.62 -2.26
C ASN A 85 1.89 -13.35 -1.45
N ALA A 86 0.89 -13.37 -0.55
CA ALA A 86 0.49 -12.23 0.28
C ALA A 86 1.66 -11.55 1.00
N LYS A 87 2.56 -12.35 1.58
CA LYS A 87 3.76 -11.83 2.27
C LYS A 87 4.70 -11.07 1.33
N ALA A 88 4.89 -11.57 0.11
CA ALA A 88 5.74 -10.91 -0.88
C ALA A 88 5.08 -9.63 -1.41
N ALA A 89 3.77 -9.68 -1.67
CA ALA A 89 2.98 -8.53 -2.12
C ALA A 89 3.02 -7.39 -1.12
N ILE A 90 2.74 -7.65 0.17
CA ILE A 90 2.79 -6.60 1.20
C ILE A 90 4.21 -6.03 1.35
N GLN A 91 5.26 -6.85 1.26
CA GLN A 91 6.65 -6.39 1.34
C GLN A 91 7.00 -5.44 0.19
N ALA A 92 6.61 -5.78 -1.04
CA ALA A 92 6.86 -4.94 -2.20
C ALA A 92 6.07 -3.63 -2.14
N LEU A 93 4.81 -3.67 -1.73
CA LEU A 93 3.96 -2.48 -1.61
C LEU A 93 4.44 -1.55 -0.50
N VAL A 94 4.80 -2.08 0.68
CA VAL A 94 5.39 -1.30 1.77
C VAL A 94 6.68 -0.63 1.30
N ALA A 95 7.57 -1.38 0.65
CA ALA A 95 8.83 -0.83 0.15
C ALA A 95 8.61 0.29 -0.89
N LEU A 96 7.67 0.10 -1.82
CA LEU A 96 7.32 1.12 -2.82
C LEU A 96 6.84 2.42 -2.16
N VAL A 97 5.96 2.31 -1.16
CA VAL A 97 5.40 3.48 -0.47
C VAL A 97 6.48 4.18 0.35
N GLU A 98 7.32 3.41 1.08
CA GLU A 98 8.44 3.95 1.87
C GLU A 98 9.49 4.65 1.00
N ASP A 99 9.73 4.15 -0.21
CA ASP A 99 10.59 4.76 -1.22
C ASP A 99 9.94 6.00 -1.89
N GLY A 100 8.75 6.40 -1.43
CA GLY A 100 8.03 7.54 -1.97
C GLY A 100 7.65 7.39 -3.43
N PHE A 101 7.42 6.15 -3.89
CA PHE A 101 7.09 5.82 -5.28
C PHE A 101 8.17 6.27 -6.28
N GLY A 102 9.45 6.29 -5.87
CA GLY A 102 10.56 6.76 -6.72
C GLY A 102 10.40 8.21 -7.17
N GLU A 103 9.69 9.03 -6.40
CA GLU A 103 9.50 10.44 -6.70
C GLU A 103 10.62 11.25 -6.04
N GLU A 104 11.46 11.87 -6.87
CA GLU A 104 12.37 12.91 -6.41
C GLU A 104 11.52 14.16 -6.12
N ASP A 105 11.50 14.56 -4.85
CA ASP A 105 10.74 15.70 -4.35
C ASP A 105 11.11 17.05 -4.99
#